data_AF-A0A401TXG9-F1
#
_entry.id   AF-A0A401TXG9-F1
#
_cell.length_a   1.000
_cell.length_b   1.000
_cell.length_c   1.000
_cell.angle_alpha   90.00
_cell.angle_beta   90.00
_cell.angle_gamma   90.00
#
_symmetry.space_group_name_H-M   'P 1'
#
loop_
_entity.id
_entity.type
_entity.pdbx_description
1 polymer ?
#
loop_
_entity_poly.entity_id
_entity_poly.type
_entity_poly.pdbx_seq_one_letter_code
_entity_poly.pdbx_strand_id
1 'polypeptide(L)'
;RRFEEAGLKFDPVSFTYSFRSGPVILHSVDHVFREQEIFRSIHAVENGYPIHNAMTDAGPSLIELWDLAVADDRQDIEGWRAPFDGVAVTSPEVKLARRIQAEIKRLVTSGTMTGSAGGRRPLRYGDMLILVRRRGNAFDAVIQALKHAGIPVAGADRLKLTEHIAIIDLMNLADALLLPQDDLALAVALKSPLFGLDDDDLFKLAYQRRGSL
;
A
#
# COMPACT_ATOMS: atom_id res chain seq x y z
N ARG A 1 -40.86 0.30 -14.17
CA ARG A 1 -42.27 -0.03 -13.88
C ARG A 1 -43.05 1.11 -13.22
N ARG A 2 -42.57 1.75 -12.14
CA ARG A 2 -43.25 2.96 -11.57
C ARG A 2 -43.45 4.13 -12.54
N PHE A 3 -42.59 4.29 -13.55
CA PHE A 3 -42.74 5.31 -14.59
C PHE A 3 -43.85 4.97 -15.61
N GLU A 4 -44.06 3.67 -15.89
CA GLU A 4 -45.11 3.19 -16.79
C GLU A 4 -46.49 3.38 -16.16
N GLU A 5 -46.60 3.10 -14.86
CA GLU A 5 -47.82 3.34 -14.06
C GLU A 5 -48.19 4.84 -13.98
N ALA A 6 -47.20 5.73 -14.11
CA ALA A 6 -47.39 7.18 -14.16
C ALA A 6 -47.66 7.72 -15.58
N GLY A 7 -47.72 6.87 -16.61
CA GLY A 7 -47.90 7.27 -18.01
C GLY A 7 -46.71 8.05 -18.60
N LEU A 8 -45.54 7.99 -17.96
CA LEU A 8 -44.33 8.69 -18.39
C LEU A 8 -43.43 7.77 -19.23
N LYS A 9 -42.62 8.35 -20.12
CA LYS A 9 -41.56 7.63 -20.83
C LYS A 9 -40.26 7.71 -20.03
N PHE A 10 -39.54 6.60 -19.93
CA PHE A 10 -38.17 6.59 -19.43
C PHE A 10 -37.22 6.80 -20.60
N ASP A 11 -36.37 7.83 -20.50
CA ASP A 11 -35.34 8.10 -21.51
C ASP A 11 -33.96 7.69 -20.94
N PRO A 12 -33.37 6.58 -21.42
CA PRO A 12 -32.07 6.12 -20.94
C PRO A 12 -30.94 7.01 -21.53
N VAL A 13 -30.49 7.98 -20.74
CA VAL A 13 -29.34 8.82 -21.10
C VAL A 13 -28.04 8.09 -20.72
N SER A 14 -27.23 7.76 -21.73
CA SER A 14 -25.93 7.13 -21.52
C SER A 14 -24.82 8.16 -21.33
N PHE A 15 -24.07 8.04 -20.25
CA PHE A 15 -22.88 8.86 -19.98
C PHE A 15 -21.64 8.16 -20.53
N THR A 16 -21.32 8.40 -21.80
CA THR A 16 -20.20 7.74 -22.49
C THR A 16 -18.89 8.51 -22.41
N TYR A 17 -18.87 9.74 -21.87
CA TYR A 17 -17.67 10.57 -21.78
C TYR A 17 -17.02 10.51 -20.40
N SER A 18 -15.71 10.27 -20.38
CA SER A 18 -14.87 10.32 -19.17
C SER A 18 -14.14 11.64 -19.08
N PHE A 19 -14.34 12.33 -17.95
CA PHE A 19 -13.65 13.56 -17.57
C PHE A 19 -12.38 13.31 -16.75
N ARG A 20 -12.03 12.03 -16.52
CA ARG A 20 -10.96 11.65 -15.58
C ARG A 20 -9.76 10.98 -16.24
N SER A 21 -9.98 10.29 -17.36
CA SER A 21 -8.98 9.41 -17.97
C SER A 21 -8.71 9.78 -19.42
N GLY A 22 -7.46 9.63 -19.83
CA GLY A 22 -7.05 9.78 -21.23
C GLY A 22 -7.45 8.59 -22.11
N PRO A 23 -7.41 8.76 -23.44
CA PRO A 23 -7.94 7.80 -24.41
C PRO A 23 -7.28 6.43 -24.35
N VAL A 24 -5.96 6.35 -24.08
CA VAL A 24 -5.24 5.06 -24.04
C VAL A 24 -5.75 4.21 -22.88
N ILE A 25 -5.98 4.82 -21.69
CA ILE A 25 -6.53 4.09 -20.54
C ILE A 25 -7.92 3.56 -20.86
N LEU A 26 -8.79 4.41 -21.43
CA LEU A 26 -10.17 4.03 -21.76
C LEU A 26 -10.20 2.91 -22.79
N HIS A 27 -9.44 3.02 -23.88
CA HIS A 27 -9.37 1.97 -24.90
C HIS A 27 -8.81 0.66 -24.34
N SER A 28 -7.87 0.69 -23.39
CA SER A 28 -7.35 -0.52 -22.76
C SER A 28 -8.39 -1.20 -21.88
N VAL A 29 -9.16 -0.44 -21.10
CA VAL A 29 -10.32 -0.98 -20.36
C VAL A 29 -11.33 -1.56 -21.36
N ASP A 30 -11.63 -0.81 -22.43
CA ASP A 30 -12.54 -1.23 -23.48
C ASP A 30 -12.15 -2.57 -24.11
N HIS A 31 -10.85 -2.74 -24.32
CA HIS A 31 -10.28 -3.96 -24.87
C HIS A 31 -10.39 -5.15 -23.90
N VAL A 32 -10.00 -4.98 -22.62
CA VAL A 32 -9.99 -6.06 -21.63
C VAL A 32 -11.40 -6.60 -21.36
N PHE A 33 -12.41 -5.74 -21.35
CA PHE A 33 -13.77 -6.12 -21.02
C PHE A 33 -14.65 -6.45 -22.23
N ARG A 34 -14.08 -6.47 -23.45
CA ARG A 34 -14.84 -6.72 -24.70
C ARG A 34 -15.49 -8.10 -24.75
N GLU A 35 -14.89 -9.08 -24.09
CA GLU A 35 -15.39 -10.47 -24.11
C GLU A 35 -16.73 -10.59 -23.38
N GLN A 36 -17.64 -11.34 -23.99
CA GLN A 36 -19.04 -11.42 -23.53
C GLN A 36 -19.18 -11.99 -22.12
N GLU A 37 -18.37 -12.98 -21.80
CA GLU A 37 -18.35 -13.61 -20.47
C GLU A 37 -17.88 -12.63 -19.39
N ILE A 38 -16.99 -11.69 -19.73
CA ILE A 38 -16.46 -10.72 -18.78
C ILE A 38 -17.46 -9.59 -18.57
N PHE A 39 -18.01 -8.96 -19.62
CA PHE A 39 -18.91 -7.83 -19.40
C PHE A 39 -20.22 -8.23 -18.72
N ARG A 40 -20.74 -9.45 -18.94
CA ARG A 40 -21.94 -9.96 -18.26
C ARG A 40 -21.78 -10.02 -16.74
N SER A 41 -20.55 -10.14 -16.24
CA SER A 41 -20.27 -10.18 -14.80
C SER A 41 -20.33 -8.80 -14.11
N ILE A 42 -20.30 -7.71 -14.89
CA ILE A 42 -20.19 -6.33 -14.37
C ILE A 42 -21.21 -5.34 -14.97
N HIS A 43 -21.91 -5.70 -16.06
CA HIS A 43 -22.90 -4.86 -16.73
C HIS A 43 -24.22 -5.60 -16.95
N ALA A 44 -25.33 -4.86 -16.83
CA ALA A 44 -26.64 -5.35 -17.26
C ALA A 44 -26.66 -5.50 -18.78
N VAL A 45 -26.99 -6.71 -19.25
CA VAL A 45 -26.79 -7.20 -20.63
C VAL A 45 -27.54 -6.38 -21.71
N GLU A 46 -28.55 -5.61 -21.31
CA GLU A 46 -29.46 -4.91 -22.23
C GLU A 46 -28.81 -3.78 -23.05
N ASN A 47 -27.68 -3.23 -22.61
CA ASN A 47 -27.09 -2.03 -23.22
C ASN A 47 -25.82 -2.29 -24.07
N GLY A 48 -25.46 -3.54 -24.32
CA GLY A 48 -24.23 -3.90 -25.02
C GLY A 48 -22.96 -3.53 -24.24
N TYR A 49 -21.80 -3.62 -24.91
CA TYR A 49 -20.51 -3.24 -24.31
C TYR A 49 -20.40 -1.70 -24.21
N PRO A 50 -20.17 -1.12 -23.01
CA PRO A 50 -20.09 0.34 -22.86
C PRO A 50 -18.81 0.88 -23.49
N ILE A 51 -18.96 1.81 -24.44
CA ILE A 51 -17.84 2.51 -25.08
C ILE A 51 -17.52 3.77 -24.26
N HIS A 52 -16.25 3.95 -23.90
CA HIS A 52 -15.80 5.13 -23.15
C HIS A 52 -15.03 6.09 -24.04
N ASN A 53 -15.52 7.32 -24.16
CA ASN A 53 -14.87 8.40 -24.89
C ASN A 53 -14.09 9.31 -23.93
N ALA A 54 -12.86 9.68 -24.29
CA ALA A 54 -12.11 10.69 -23.56
C ALA A 54 -12.55 12.10 -23.99
N MET A 55 -12.46 13.06 -23.07
CA MET A 55 -12.56 14.47 -23.43
C MET A 55 -11.37 14.90 -24.30
N THR A 56 -11.57 15.89 -25.16
CA THR A 56 -10.52 16.42 -26.05
C THR A 56 -9.37 17.08 -25.29
N ASP A 57 -9.62 17.55 -24.06
CA ASP A 57 -8.65 18.15 -23.17
C ASP A 57 -8.05 17.16 -22.16
N ALA A 58 -8.35 15.86 -22.28
CA ALA A 58 -7.85 14.84 -21.37
C ALA A 58 -6.32 14.84 -21.28
N GLY A 59 -5.82 14.44 -20.10
CA GLY A 59 -4.38 14.35 -19.86
C GLY A 59 -3.71 13.26 -20.70
N PRO A 60 -2.36 13.30 -20.79
CA PRO A 60 -1.60 12.24 -21.45
C PRO A 60 -1.87 10.89 -20.77
N SER A 61 -1.93 9.84 -21.56
CA SER A 61 -2.20 8.48 -21.10
C SER A 61 -1.27 7.49 -21.78
N LEU A 62 -0.71 6.56 -21.00
CA LEU A 62 0.16 5.49 -21.45
C LEU A 62 -0.16 4.23 -20.65
N ILE A 63 -0.10 3.07 -21.32
CA ILE A 63 -0.14 1.76 -20.68
C ILE A 63 1.14 1.03 -21.05
N GLU A 64 1.85 0.57 -20.02
CA GLU A 64 3.02 -0.29 -20.17
C GLU A 64 2.75 -1.62 -19.48
N LEU A 65 3.03 -2.70 -20.18
CA LEU A 65 3.04 -4.05 -19.61
C LEU A 65 4.50 -4.46 -19.43
N TRP A 66 4.85 -4.86 -18.21
CA TRP A 66 6.18 -5.31 -17.89
C TRP A 66 6.23 -6.84 -17.84
N ASP A 67 7.32 -7.41 -18.35
CA ASP A 67 7.60 -8.83 -18.18
C ASP A 67 7.66 -9.23 -16.70
N LEU A 68 7.28 -10.47 -16.44
CA LEU A 68 7.28 -11.03 -15.10
C LEU A 68 8.70 -11.06 -14.54
N ALA A 69 8.88 -10.51 -13.34
CA ALA A 69 10.14 -10.65 -12.62
C ALA A 69 10.34 -12.11 -12.20
N VAL A 70 11.50 -12.68 -12.51
CA VAL A 70 11.87 -14.06 -12.15
C VAL A 70 13.04 -14.02 -11.17
N ALA A 71 13.09 -14.99 -10.26
CA ALA A 71 14.18 -15.12 -9.30
C ALA A 71 15.51 -15.33 -10.03
N ASP A 72 16.63 -14.89 -9.43
CA ASP A 72 17.93 -15.31 -9.91
C ASP A 72 18.12 -16.82 -9.70
N ASP A 73 18.84 -17.46 -10.61
CA ASP A 73 19.23 -18.85 -10.45
C ASP A 73 20.09 -19.00 -9.18
N ARG A 74 19.74 -19.96 -8.33
CA ARG A 74 20.61 -20.35 -7.23
C ARG A 74 21.82 -21.04 -7.81
N GLN A 75 22.99 -20.41 -7.68
CA GLN A 75 24.23 -21.15 -7.82
C GLN A 75 24.35 -22.08 -6.61
N ASP A 76 24.32 -23.38 -6.84
CA ASP A 76 24.69 -24.38 -5.84
C ASP A 76 26.20 -24.25 -5.61
N ILE A 77 26.57 -23.36 -4.69
CA ILE A 77 27.94 -23.20 -4.26
C ILE A 77 28.11 -24.07 -3.01
N GLU A 78 28.99 -25.06 -3.07
CA GLU A 78 29.42 -25.79 -1.87
C GLU A 78 29.91 -24.77 -0.83
N GLY A 79 29.33 -24.80 0.37
CA GLY A 79 29.43 -23.72 1.38
C GLY A 79 30.84 -23.34 1.86
N TRP A 80 31.89 -24.05 1.43
CA TRP A 80 33.29 -23.75 1.71
C TRP A 80 34.01 -22.96 0.60
N ARG A 81 33.40 -22.80 -0.58
CA ARG A 81 33.94 -22.02 -1.73
C ARG A 81 33.18 -20.73 -2.03
N ALA A 82 32.15 -20.40 -1.27
CA ALA A 82 31.37 -19.19 -1.51
C ALA A 82 32.24 -17.94 -1.25
N PRO A 83 32.42 -17.06 -2.25
CA PRO A 83 32.98 -15.73 -2.00
C PRO A 83 32.12 -15.03 -0.94
N PHE A 84 32.75 -14.35 0.01
CA PHE A 84 32.03 -13.51 0.98
C PHE A 84 31.15 -12.45 0.28
N ASP A 85 31.51 -12.11 -0.97
CA ASP A 85 30.81 -11.17 -1.86
C ASP A 85 29.89 -11.86 -2.88
N GLY A 86 29.33 -13.02 -2.55
CA GLY A 86 28.34 -13.70 -3.40
C GLY A 86 27.12 -12.81 -3.66
N VAL A 87 26.77 -12.61 -4.93
CA VAL A 87 25.61 -11.81 -5.34
C VAL A 87 24.35 -12.42 -4.69
N ALA A 88 23.74 -11.67 -3.77
CA ALA A 88 22.52 -12.12 -3.12
C ALA A 88 21.45 -12.46 -4.17
N VAL A 89 20.94 -13.69 -4.13
CA VAL A 89 19.79 -14.14 -4.93
C VAL A 89 18.67 -13.13 -4.70
N THR A 90 18.38 -12.30 -5.70
CA THR A 90 17.38 -11.24 -5.52
C THR A 90 16.01 -11.82 -5.82
N SER A 91 15.11 -11.77 -4.85
CA SER A 91 13.75 -12.30 -5.04
C SER A 91 13.01 -11.54 -6.16
N PRO A 92 12.04 -12.18 -6.85
CA PRO A 92 11.19 -11.52 -7.84
C PRO A 92 10.59 -10.21 -7.36
N GLU A 93 10.14 -10.18 -6.09
CA GLU A 93 9.52 -9.03 -5.45
C GLU A 93 10.50 -7.87 -5.32
N VAL A 94 11.75 -8.14 -4.93
CA VAL A 94 12.78 -7.11 -4.79
C VAL A 94 13.19 -6.56 -6.16
N LYS A 95 13.27 -7.41 -7.20
CA LYS A 95 13.52 -6.96 -8.57
C LYS A 95 12.41 -6.05 -9.08
N LEU A 96 11.15 -6.46 -8.88
CA LEU A 96 9.99 -5.64 -9.25
C LEU A 96 9.97 -4.32 -8.47
N ALA A 97 10.24 -4.35 -7.16
CA ALA A 97 10.31 -3.16 -6.33
C ALA A 97 11.37 -2.16 -6.81
N ARG A 98 12.57 -2.63 -7.16
CA ARG A 98 13.63 -1.80 -7.74
C ARG A 98 13.22 -1.23 -9.11
N ARG A 99 12.55 -2.01 -9.96
CA ARG A 99 12.03 -1.54 -11.25
C ARG A 99 10.98 -0.43 -11.07
N ILE A 100 10.03 -0.62 -10.16
CA ILE A 100 9.01 0.38 -9.81
C ILE A 100 9.68 1.66 -9.30
N GLN A 101 10.61 1.53 -8.36
CA GLN A 101 11.37 2.65 -7.81
C GLN A 101 12.13 3.42 -8.89
N ALA A 102 12.82 2.72 -9.79
CA ALA A 102 13.58 3.32 -10.88
C ALA A 102 12.66 4.08 -11.85
N GLU A 103 11.52 3.49 -12.21
CA GLU A 103 10.55 4.13 -13.10
C GLU A 103 9.94 5.38 -12.48
N ILE A 104 9.52 5.31 -11.22
CA ILE A 104 9.00 6.46 -10.48
C ILE A 104 10.02 7.61 -10.49
N LYS A 105 11.28 7.29 -10.18
CA LYS A 105 12.36 8.28 -10.20
C LYS A 105 12.53 8.87 -11.59
N ARG A 106 12.60 8.02 -12.64
CA ARG A 106 12.75 8.43 -14.03
C ARG A 106 11.64 9.39 -14.47
N LEU A 107 10.38 9.07 -14.18
CA LEU A 107 9.23 9.90 -14.56
C LEU A 107 9.28 11.29 -13.92
N VAL A 108 9.64 11.36 -12.63
CA VAL A 108 9.76 12.65 -11.94
C VAL A 108 10.97 13.44 -12.44
N THR A 109 12.14 12.81 -12.57
CA THR A 109 13.38 13.51 -12.96
C THR A 109 13.37 13.94 -14.43
N SER A 110 12.67 13.23 -15.30
CA SER A 110 12.51 13.61 -16.71
C SER A 110 11.46 14.70 -16.93
N GLY A 111 10.74 15.11 -15.88
CA GLY A 111 9.72 16.14 -15.99
C GLY A 111 8.49 15.71 -16.78
N THR A 112 8.13 14.42 -16.72
CA THR A 112 6.92 13.89 -17.38
C THR A 112 5.71 14.75 -17.02
N MET A 113 4.96 15.18 -18.03
CA MET A 113 3.81 16.07 -17.85
C MET A 113 2.55 15.28 -17.50
N THR A 114 1.72 15.85 -16.63
CA THR A 114 0.39 15.34 -16.24
C THR A 114 -0.63 16.49 -16.16
N GLY A 115 -1.92 16.16 -16.05
CA GLY A 115 -3.02 17.11 -16.05
C GLY A 115 -3.65 17.33 -17.44
N SER A 116 -4.82 17.97 -17.46
CA SER A 116 -5.54 18.31 -18.70
C SER A 116 -4.78 19.31 -19.56
N ALA A 117 -5.15 19.45 -20.83
CA ALA A 117 -4.46 20.31 -21.80
C ALA A 117 -4.27 21.75 -21.32
N GLY A 118 -5.26 22.33 -20.63
CA GLY A 118 -5.18 23.70 -20.07
C GLY A 118 -4.49 23.81 -18.70
N GLY A 119 -4.14 22.69 -18.07
CA GLY A 119 -3.57 22.63 -16.71
C GLY A 119 -2.33 21.75 -16.59
N ARG A 120 -1.60 21.55 -17.70
CA ARG A 120 -0.44 20.66 -17.73
C ARG A 120 0.64 21.14 -16.76
N ARG A 121 1.15 20.21 -15.95
CA ARG A 121 2.28 20.44 -15.05
C ARG A 121 3.18 19.20 -14.97
N PRO A 122 4.44 19.35 -14.53
CA PRO A 122 5.27 18.21 -14.21
C PRO A 122 4.64 17.33 -13.13
N LEU A 123 4.81 16.03 -13.31
CA LEU A 123 4.37 14.98 -12.40
C LEU A 123 5.20 14.99 -11.11
N ARG A 124 4.53 14.80 -9.97
CA ARG A 124 5.13 14.78 -8.63
C ARG A 124 4.86 13.42 -7.98
N TYR A 125 5.60 13.09 -6.93
CA TYR A 125 5.39 11.82 -6.19
C TYR A 125 3.96 11.66 -5.66
N GLY A 126 3.29 12.76 -5.29
CA GLY A 126 1.89 12.74 -4.84
C GLY A 126 0.87 12.42 -5.94
N ASP A 127 1.28 12.35 -7.20
CA ASP A 127 0.41 11.99 -8.33
C ASP A 127 0.42 10.49 -8.64
N MET A 128 1.18 9.70 -7.87
CA MET A 128 1.39 8.28 -8.14
C MET A 128 0.66 7.41 -7.12
N LEU A 129 0.07 6.32 -7.61
CA LEU A 129 -0.57 5.30 -6.79
C LEU A 129 -0.10 3.92 -7.24
N ILE A 130 0.35 3.09 -6.29
CA ILE A 130 0.73 1.70 -6.52
C ILE A 130 -0.38 0.82 -5.95
N LEU A 131 -1.08 0.09 -6.81
CA LEU A 131 -2.14 -0.82 -6.41
C LEU A 131 -1.61 -2.25 -6.30
N VAL A 132 -1.82 -2.87 -5.14
CA VAL A 132 -1.49 -4.28 -4.89
C VAL A 132 -2.72 -5.03 -4.43
N ARG A 133 -2.86 -6.30 -4.85
CA ARG A 133 -4.01 -7.13 -4.47
C ARG A 133 -4.06 -7.44 -2.98
N ARG A 134 -2.89 -7.68 -2.37
CA ARG A 134 -2.71 -7.97 -0.94
C ARG A 134 -1.43 -7.31 -0.46
N ARG A 135 -1.42 -6.87 0.79
CA ARG A 135 -0.21 -6.39 1.47
C ARG A 135 0.57 -7.61 1.98
N GLY A 136 1.74 -7.85 1.40
CA GLY A 136 2.66 -8.94 1.75
C GLY A 136 4.04 -8.62 1.19
N ASN A 137 4.88 -9.64 0.95
CA ASN A 137 6.30 -9.45 0.59
C ASN A 137 6.57 -8.42 -0.52
N ALA A 138 5.77 -8.42 -1.60
CA ALA A 138 5.91 -7.44 -2.68
C ALA A 138 5.60 -6.00 -2.25
N PHE A 139 4.59 -5.81 -1.39
CA PHE A 139 4.26 -4.51 -0.82
C PHE A 139 5.40 -4.00 0.05
N ASP A 140 5.92 -4.84 0.96
CA ASP A 140 7.01 -4.47 1.86
C ASP A 140 8.30 -4.16 1.08
N ALA A 141 8.63 -4.97 0.07
CA ALA A 141 9.77 -4.75 -0.82
C ALA A 141 9.68 -3.40 -1.55
N VAL A 142 8.50 -3.04 -2.08
CA VAL A 142 8.27 -1.74 -2.74
C VAL A 142 8.47 -0.59 -1.75
N ILE A 143 7.87 -0.65 -0.57
CA ILE A 143 8.05 0.41 0.44
C ILE A 143 9.53 0.57 0.80
N GLN A 144 10.24 -0.53 1.06
CA GLN A 144 11.65 -0.49 1.41
C GLN A 144 12.49 0.11 0.28
N ALA A 145 12.26 -0.28 -0.97
CA ALA A 145 12.96 0.28 -2.12
C ALA A 145 12.73 1.78 -2.28
N LEU A 146 11.48 2.25 -2.10
CA LEU A 146 11.15 3.67 -2.16
C LEU A 146 11.80 4.46 -1.02
N LYS A 147 11.74 3.95 0.21
CA LYS A 147 12.41 4.57 1.39
C LYS A 147 13.92 4.67 1.20
N HIS A 148 14.57 3.60 0.73
CA HIS A 148 16.02 3.59 0.46
C HIS A 148 16.41 4.59 -0.64
N ALA A 149 15.54 4.81 -1.63
CA ALA A 149 15.77 5.78 -2.70
C ALA A 149 15.43 7.22 -2.31
N GLY A 150 15.00 7.48 -1.06
CA GLY A 150 14.57 8.80 -0.59
C GLY A 150 13.27 9.29 -1.24
N ILE A 151 12.45 8.38 -1.78
CA ILE A 151 11.19 8.72 -2.42
C ILE A 151 10.09 8.78 -1.35
N PRO A 152 9.37 9.92 -1.20
CA PRO A 152 8.28 10.04 -0.26
C PRO A 152 7.17 9.02 -0.58
N VAL A 153 6.81 8.20 0.41
CA VAL A 153 5.73 7.22 0.29
C VAL A 153 4.82 7.29 1.50
N ALA A 154 3.52 7.48 1.26
CA ALA A 154 2.51 7.51 2.31
C ALA A 154 2.15 6.08 2.70
N GLY A 155 2.59 5.64 3.89
CA GLY A 155 2.08 4.44 4.55
C GLY A 155 2.75 3.12 4.17
N ALA A 156 3.66 2.68 5.03
CA ALA A 156 3.68 1.27 5.47
C ALA A 156 3.05 1.11 6.86
N ASP A 157 3.07 2.17 7.69
CA ASP A 157 2.80 2.03 9.11
C ASP A 157 1.31 1.94 9.41
N ARG A 158 0.79 0.71 9.35
CA ARG A 158 0.15 0.25 10.57
C ARG A 158 1.30 -0.05 11.53
N LEU A 159 1.63 0.92 12.38
CA LEU A 159 1.98 0.57 13.75
C LEU A 159 0.88 -0.40 14.19
N LYS A 160 1.19 -1.70 14.29
CA LYS A 160 0.37 -2.55 15.16
C LYS A 160 0.60 -1.95 16.53
N LEU A 161 -0.28 -1.02 16.93
CA LEU A 161 -0.06 -0.21 18.12
C LEU A 161 0.29 -1.12 19.29
N THR A 162 -0.41 -2.25 19.42
CA THR A 162 -0.18 -3.29 20.43
C THR A 162 1.21 -3.96 20.42
N GLU A 163 1.99 -3.87 19.35
CA GLU A 163 3.36 -4.43 19.26
C GLU A 163 4.44 -3.35 19.46
N HIS A 164 4.06 -2.07 19.56
CA HIS A 164 5.01 -1.01 19.83
C HIS A 164 5.30 -0.95 21.33
N ILE A 165 6.59 -0.98 21.71
CA ILE A 165 7.06 -0.92 23.11
C ILE A 165 6.31 0.15 23.93
N ALA A 166 6.23 1.40 23.44
CA ALA A 166 5.56 2.47 24.18
C ALA A 166 4.05 2.23 24.41
N ILE A 167 3.38 1.46 23.55
CA ILE A 167 1.97 1.11 23.73
C ILE A 167 1.83 -0.10 24.67
N ILE A 168 2.75 -1.06 24.60
CA ILE A 168 2.82 -2.17 25.56
C ILE A 168 2.99 -1.63 26.98
N ASP A 169 3.85 -0.62 27.16
CA ASP A 169 4.05 0.06 28.44
C ASP A 169 2.75 0.72 28.94
N LEU A 170 2.01 1.40 28.05
CA LEU A 170 0.71 2.01 28.38
C LEU A 170 -0.37 0.97 28.69
N MET A 171 -0.35 -0.19 28.03
CA MET A 171 -1.27 -1.30 28.32
C MET A 171 -0.97 -1.88 29.70
N ASN A 172 0.29 -2.13 30.04
CA ASN A 172 0.68 -2.60 31.38
C ASN A 172 0.30 -1.59 32.47
N LEU A 173 0.40 -0.29 32.21
CA LEU A 173 -0.11 0.73 33.12
C LEU A 173 -1.63 0.66 33.29
N ALA A 174 -2.39 0.50 32.21
CA ALA A 174 -3.84 0.36 32.28
C ALA A 174 -4.25 -0.90 33.04
N ASP A 175 -3.58 -2.03 32.80
CA ASP A 175 -3.80 -3.30 33.50
C ASP A 175 -3.52 -3.15 35.00
N ALA A 176 -2.41 -2.49 35.38
CA ALA A 176 -2.09 -2.20 36.78
C ALA A 176 -3.13 -1.30 37.47
N LEU A 177 -3.70 -0.33 36.75
CA LEU A 177 -4.76 0.54 37.28
C LEU A 177 -6.11 -0.17 37.42
N LEU A 178 -6.41 -1.12 36.53
CA LEU A 178 -7.64 -1.90 36.56
C LEU A 178 -7.59 -3.05 37.58
N LEU A 179 -6.42 -3.65 37.77
CA LEU A 179 -6.18 -4.72 38.72
C LEU A 179 -4.94 -4.40 39.58
N PRO A 180 -5.12 -3.65 40.69
CA PRO A 180 -4.01 -3.24 41.55
C PRO A 180 -3.22 -4.39 42.23
N GLN A 181 -3.68 -5.63 42.09
CA GLN A 181 -2.98 -6.83 42.57
C GLN A 181 -2.05 -7.45 41.51
N ASP A 182 -2.04 -6.92 40.28
CA ASP A 182 -1.12 -7.35 39.23
C ASP A 182 0.24 -6.68 39.39
N ASP A 183 1.02 -7.21 40.33
CA ASP A 183 2.36 -6.72 40.65
C ASP A 183 3.31 -6.74 39.44
N LEU A 184 3.07 -7.64 38.48
CA LEU A 184 3.89 -7.75 37.28
C LEU A 184 3.58 -6.60 36.31
N ALA A 185 2.31 -6.36 36.01
CA ALA A 185 1.90 -5.23 35.17
C ALA A 185 2.37 -3.89 35.77
N LEU A 186 2.26 -3.73 37.08
CA LEU A 186 2.74 -2.54 37.78
C LEU A 186 4.27 -2.40 37.72
N ALA A 187 5.01 -3.49 37.93
CA ALA A 187 6.47 -3.46 37.83
C ALA A 187 6.95 -3.13 36.39
N VAL A 188 6.29 -3.67 35.37
CA VAL A 188 6.58 -3.35 33.95
C VAL A 188 6.32 -1.87 33.68
N ALA A 189 5.18 -1.34 34.14
CA ALA A 189 4.86 0.08 33.99
C ALA A 189 5.92 0.96 34.67
N LEU A 190 6.32 0.65 35.91
CA LEU A 190 7.33 1.42 36.65
C LEU A 190 8.72 1.42 35.99
N LYS A 191 9.12 0.33 35.35
CA LYS A 191 10.39 0.28 34.59
C LYS A 191 10.33 0.93 33.22
N SER A 192 9.13 1.16 32.68
CA SER A 192 8.98 1.78 31.37
C SER A 192 9.52 3.22 31.36
N PRO A 193 9.81 3.80 30.17
CA PRO A 193 10.24 5.19 30.05
C PRO A 193 9.28 6.24 30.63
N LEU A 194 8.05 5.85 31.00
CA LEU A 194 7.09 6.74 31.67
C LEU A 194 7.51 7.10 33.09
N PHE A 195 8.15 6.17 33.82
CA PHE A 195 8.56 6.33 35.21
C PHE A 195 10.05 6.13 35.42
N GLY A 196 10.68 5.27 34.62
CA GLY A 196 12.14 5.15 34.51
C GLY A 196 12.83 4.51 35.70
N LEU A 197 12.15 3.65 36.46
CA LEU A 197 12.77 2.91 37.57
C LEU A 197 13.66 1.78 37.03
N ASP A 198 14.75 1.50 37.72
CA ASP A 198 15.61 0.34 37.45
C ASP A 198 15.30 -0.85 38.39
N ASP A 199 16.09 -1.92 38.29
CA ASP A 199 15.90 -3.11 39.14
C ASP A 199 16.20 -2.84 40.62
N ASP A 200 17.14 -1.93 40.92
CA ASP A 200 17.50 -1.60 42.30
C ASP A 200 16.38 -0.80 42.98
N ASP A 201 15.74 0.11 42.25
CA ASP A 201 14.60 0.87 42.74
C ASP A 201 13.37 -0.02 42.97
N LEU A 202 13.09 -0.94 42.04
CA LEU A 202 12.05 -1.94 42.27
C LEU A 202 12.37 -2.82 43.47
N PHE A 203 13.63 -3.25 43.64
CA PHE A 203 14.02 -4.07 44.79
C PHE A 203 13.78 -3.34 46.11
N LYS A 204 14.13 -2.05 46.21
CA LYS A 204 13.86 -1.23 47.40
C LYS A 204 12.37 -1.15 47.74
N LEU A 205 11.52 -1.00 46.73
CA LEU A 205 10.06 -0.95 46.90
C LEU A 205 9.47 -2.32 47.24
N ALA A 206 10.07 -3.37 46.69
CA ALA A 206 9.53 -4.71 46.71
C ALA A 206 9.95 -5.57 47.90
N TYR A 207 11.16 -5.34 48.42
CA TYR A 207 11.80 -6.26 49.33
C TYR A 207 11.07 -6.31 50.69
N GLN A 208 10.74 -7.52 51.16
CA GLN A 208 9.99 -7.80 52.39
C GLN A 208 8.57 -7.21 52.49
N ARG A 209 7.96 -6.82 51.37
CA ARG A 209 6.56 -6.38 51.37
C ARG A 209 5.62 -7.54 51.77
N ARG A 210 4.51 -7.20 52.44
CA ARG A 210 3.48 -8.15 52.90
C ARG A 210 2.21 -8.15 52.04
N GLY A 211 2.17 -7.33 50.99
CA GLY A 211 1.03 -7.15 50.10
C GLY A 211 1.47 -6.88 48.65
N SER A 212 0.51 -6.54 47.79
CA SER A 212 0.79 -6.13 46.40
C SER A 212 1.70 -4.91 46.35
N LEU A 213 2.35 -4.71 45.21
CA LEU A 213 3.20 -3.54 44.95
C LEU A 213 2.36 -2.25 44.89
#